data_AF-A0A9C7PN67-F1
#
_entry.id   AF-A0A9C7PN67-F1
#
_cell.length_a   1.000
_cell.length_b   1.000
_cell.length_c   1.000
_cell.angle_alpha   90.00
_cell.angle_beta   90.00
_cell.angle_gamma   90.00
#
_symmetry.space_group_name_H-M   'P 1'
#
loop_
_entity.id
_entity.type
_entity.pdbx_description
1 polymer ?
#
loop_
_entity_poly.entity_id
_entity_poly.type
_entity_poly.pdbx_seq_one_letter_code
_entity_poly.pdbx_strand_id
1 'polypeptide(L)' 'MTRQQSAPDLYKSTQHRCPYLLDQTAANLLVDPRFDVTPALYDSLIDNGF' A
#
# COMPACT_ATOMS: atom_id res chain seq x y z
N MET A 1 -16.34 -9.42 -6.84
CA MET A 1 -15.80 -10.59 -6.13
C MET A 1 -14.74 -10.08 -5.17
N THR A 2 -15.09 -9.85 -3.90
CA THR A 2 -14.14 -9.41 -2.87
C THR A 2 -13.38 -10.64 -2.38
N ARG A 3 -12.07 -10.73 -2.68
CA ARG A 3 -11.18 -11.74 -2.08
C ARG A 3 -11.24 -11.55 -0.56
N GLN A 4 -11.85 -12.49 0.16
CA GLN A 4 -11.66 -12.62 1.61
C GLN A 4 -10.20 -12.99 1.85
N GLN A 5 -9.37 -11.99 2.17
CA GLN A 5 -8.05 -12.22 2.73
C GLN A 5 -8.22 -12.66 4.19
N SER A 6 -8.00 -13.95 4.45
CA SER A 6 -8.11 -14.58 5.77
C SER A 6 -6.91 -14.29 6.70
N ALA A 7 -6.06 -13.34 6.36
CA ALA A 7 -4.96 -12.85 7.19
C ALA A 7 -5.23 -11.38 7.52
N PRO A 8 -4.89 -10.90 8.74
CA PRO A 8 -4.95 -9.47 9.02
C PRO A 8 -4.13 -8.73 7.96
N ASP A 9 -4.70 -7.67 7.38
CA ASP A 9 -4.01 -6.85 6.38
C ASP A 9 -2.72 -6.31 7.00
N LEU A 10 -1.59 -6.94 6.67
CA LEU A 10 -0.24 -6.59 7.14
C LEU A 10 0.19 -5.22 6.59
N TYR A 11 -0.54 -4.71 5.61
CA TYR A 11 -0.35 -3.41 5.01
C TYR A 11 -1.70 -2.78 4.64
N LYS A 12 -1.75 -1.45 4.62
CA LYS A 12 -2.92 -0.66 4.24
C LYS A 12 -2.51 0.45 3.29
N SER A 13 -3.23 0.61 2.18
CA SER A 13 -3.08 1.77 1.31
C SER A 13 -4.02 2.89 1.72
N THR A 14 -3.53 4.14 1.76
CA THR A 14 -4.36 5.33 2.00
C THR A 14 -4.12 6.35 0.90
N GLN A 15 -5.16 6.60 0.11
CA GLN A 15 -5.14 7.64 -0.92
C GLN A 15 -5.36 9.01 -0.32
N HIS A 16 -4.63 10.00 -0.82
CA HIS A 16 -4.76 11.41 -0.43
C HIS A 16 -4.44 12.30 -1.63
N ARG A 17 -4.92 13.55 -1.60
CA ARG A 17 -4.52 14.53 -2.62
C ARG A 17 -3.05 14.87 -2.47
N CYS A 18 -2.33 14.94 -3.59
CA CYS A 18 -0.95 15.39 -3.58
C CYS A 18 -0.90 16.89 -3.19
N PRO A 19 -0.19 17.27 -2.12
CA PRO A 19 -0.15 18.67 -1.69
C PRO A 19 0.64 19.58 -2.66
N TYR A 20 1.48 19.00 -3.52
CA TYR A 20 2.31 19.72 -4.49
C TYR A 20 1.89 19.52 -5.96
N LEU A 21 0.98 18.58 -6.24
CA LEU A 21 0.41 18.32 -7.58
C LEU A 21 -1.11 18.31 -7.48
N LEU A 22 -1.73 19.48 -7.67
CA LEU A 22 -3.15 19.70 -7.36
C LEU A 22 -4.12 18.77 -8.10
N ASP A 23 -3.74 18.29 -9.28
CA ASP A 23 -4.53 17.37 -10.12
C ASP A 23 -4.16 15.90 -9.94
N GLN A 24 -3.31 15.56 -8.98
CA GLN A 24 -2.89 14.17 -8.74
C GLN A 24 -3.27 13.68 -7.34
N THR A 25 -3.48 12.38 -7.24
CA THR A 25 -3.64 11.65 -5.99
C THR A 25 -2.40 10.81 -5.73
N ALA A 26 -1.97 10.76 -4.47
CA ALA A 26 -0.91 9.88 -3.99
C ALA A 26 -1.53 8.79 -3.12
N ALA A 27 -0.84 7.66 -3.04
CA ALA A 27 -1.17 6.58 -2.13
C ALA A 27 0.01 6.34 -1.18
N ASN A 28 -0.29 6.27 0.12
CA ASN A 28 0.68 5.84 1.12
C ASN A 28 0.45 4.35 1.40
N LEU A 29 1.50 3.55 1.27
CA LEU A 29 1.54 2.20 1.80
C LEU A 29 1.96 2.27 3.27
N LEU A 30 1.08 1.84 4.17
CA LEU A 30 1.35 1.68 5.59
C LEU A 30 1.60 0.19 5.83
N VAL A 31 2.72 -0.17 6.44
CA VAL A 31 3.04 -1.57 6.77
C VAL A 31 3.19 -1.71 8.28
N ASP A 32 2.70 -2.81 8.84
CA ASP A 32 2.91 -3.10 10.27
C ASP A 32 4.42 -3.22 10.55
N PRO A 33 4.96 -2.50 11.55
CA PRO A 33 6.39 -2.49 11.83
C PRO A 33 6.94 -3.85 12.30
N ARG A 34 6.08 -4.80 12.70
CA ARG A 34 6.47 -6.17 13.04
C ARG A 34 6.69 -7.05 11.82
N PHE A 35 6.34 -6.55 10.63
CA PHE A 35 6.49 -7.26 9.38
C PHE A 35 7.75 -6.79 8.65
N ASP A 36 8.66 -7.72 8.39
CA ASP A 36 9.91 -7.43 7.70
C ASP A 36 9.65 -7.22 6.20
N VAL A 37 9.74 -5.96 5.77
CA VAL A 37 9.53 -5.59 4.37
C VAL A 37 10.83 -5.71 3.63
N THR A 38 10.98 -6.80 2.90
CA THR A 38 12.10 -6.95 1.96
C THR A 38 11.89 -6.06 0.73
N PRO A 39 12.96 -5.62 0.05
CA PRO A 39 12.84 -4.83 -1.19
C PRO A 39 11.96 -5.50 -2.26
N ALA A 40 12.13 -6.82 -2.46
CA ALA A 40 11.33 -7.57 -3.43
C ALA A 40 9.82 -7.58 -3.11
N LEU A 41 9.48 -7.59 -1.82
CA LEU A 41 8.08 -7.50 -1.38
C LEU A 41 7.53 -6.08 -1.59
N TYR A 42 8.32 -5.06 -1.28
CA TYR A 42 7.94 -3.67 -1.51
C TYR A 42 7.68 -3.39 -3.00
N ASP A 43 8.56 -3.88 -3.88
CA ASP A 43 8.41 -3.76 -5.33
C ASP A 43 7.13 -4.46 -5.81
N SER A 44 6.89 -5.68 -5.32
CA SER A 44 5.66 -6.43 -5.63
C SER A 44 4.40 -5.67 -5.22
N LEU A 45 4.42 -4.97 -4.08
CA LEU A 45 3.29 -4.19 -3.59
C LEU A 45 3.02 -2.96 -4.47
N ILE A 46 4.08 -2.27 -4.94
CA ILE A 46 3.96 -1.14 -5.87
C ILE A 46 3.40 -1.59 -7.22
N ASP A 47 3.96 -2.65 -7.80
CA ASP A 47 3.59 -3.12 -9.15
C ASP A 47 2.14 -3.64 -9.21
N ASN A 48 1.65 -4.20 -8.11
CA ASN A 48 0.28 -4.70 -8.01
C ASN A 48 -0.73 -3.63 -7.57
N GLY A 49 -0.28 -2.38 -7.33
CA GLY A 49 -1.15 -1.24 -7.06
C GLY A 49 -1.83 -1.23 -5.69
N PHE A 50 -1.25 -1.91 -4.69
CA PHE A 50 -1.74 -2.13 -3.32
C PHE A 50 -3.20 -2.61 -3.21
#